data_AF-A0A9W9FDS6-F1
#
_entry.id   AF-A0A9W9FDS6-F1
#
_cell.length_a   1.000
_cell.length_b   1.000
_cell.length_c   1.000
_cell.angle_alpha   90.00
_cell.angle_beta   90.00
_cell.angle_gamma   90.00
#
_symmetry.space_group_name_H-M   'P 1'
#
loop_
_entity.id
_entity.type
_entity.pdbx_description
1 polymer ?
#
loop_
_entity_poly.entity_id
_entity_poly.type
_entity_poly.pdbx_seq_one_letter_code
_entity_poly.pdbx_strand_id
1 'polypeptide(L)'
;MPPKKADQPKKKKATVDDKTFGMKNKKGGAAKKQIQQLQAQSASNKTPDDKRKAAEKAAREAEKKAAEDAKREAANLFKPVQVQRVPFGVDPKTVLCIFHKKGGCDKGRKCKFSHDMNIERKSAKKDLYTDSREENPEEKKKADTMDNWDEEKLRSVVLSKHGNPRTTTDKVCKYFIEAVENQKYGWFWTCPNGGDKCMYKHSLPPGFVLKTKEQKAAEKALMDKSPLNTLTLEDWLESERHKLTGTLTPVTPETFAAWKKDRLSKKAAEQEAQKAKDATGRAMFEDGDWKEEDSEDDEDDDLLAQYQQQMQETQDEEDEKERQRFEGLNISSEVTAQAAG
;
A
#
# COMPACT_ATOMS: atom_id res chain seq x y z
N MET A 1 52.45 54.38 -8.85
CA MET A 1 51.02 54.77 -9.00
C MET A 1 50.44 53.96 -10.14
N PRO A 2 49.20 53.43 -10.10
CA PRO A 2 48.17 53.39 -9.05
C PRO A 2 47.72 51.95 -8.63
N PRO A 3 47.08 51.77 -7.46
CA PRO A 3 46.68 50.45 -6.96
C PRO A 3 45.33 49.97 -7.53
N LYS A 4 45.25 48.65 -7.74
CA LYS A 4 44.17 47.87 -8.36
C LYS A 4 42.88 47.92 -7.51
N LYS A 5 41.77 48.41 -8.08
CA LYS A 5 40.45 48.45 -7.44
C LYS A 5 39.89 47.05 -7.24
N ALA A 6 39.43 46.78 -6.02
CA ALA A 6 38.69 45.58 -5.64
C ALA A 6 37.26 45.60 -6.21
N ASP A 7 36.81 44.43 -6.63
CA ASP A 7 35.48 44.08 -7.11
C ASP A 7 34.42 44.34 -6.02
N GLN A 8 33.36 45.11 -6.33
CA GLN A 8 32.21 45.26 -5.43
C GLN A 8 31.05 44.35 -5.88
N PRO A 9 30.47 43.54 -4.97
CA PRO A 9 29.33 42.68 -5.31
C PRO A 9 28.05 43.50 -5.54
N LYS A 10 27.30 43.14 -6.60
CA LYS A 10 26.05 43.78 -7.04
C LYS A 10 24.98 43.74 -5.93
N LYS A 11 24.40 44.91 -5.60
CA LYS A 11 23.30 45.04 -4.63
C LYS A 11 22.01 44.37 -5.14
N LYS A 12 21.45 43.44 -4.35
CA LYS A 12 20.13 42.83 -4.57
C LYS A 12 19.04 43.91 -4.53
N LYS A 13 18.03 43.82 -5.41
CA LYS A 13 16.91 44.79 -5.46
C LYS A 13 15.96 44.57 -4.26
N ALA A 14 15.56 45.66 -3.60
CA ALA A 14 14.65 45.62 -2.44
C ALA A 14 13.26 45.09 -2.81
N THR A 15 12.80 44.07 -2.09
CA THR A 15 11.49 43.43 -2.25
C THR A 15 10.37 44.29 -1.64
N VAL A 16 9.11 43.99 -1.98
CA VAL A 16 7.95 44.75 -1.49
C VAL A 16 7.81 44.66 0.04
N ASP A 17 8.28 43.57 0.63
CA ASP A 17 8.31 43.40 2.08
C ASP A 17 9.27 44.35 2.79
N ASP A 18 10.41 44.66 2.17
CA ASP A 18 11.39 45.64 2.69
C ASP A 18 10.83 47.07 2.63
N LYS A 19 10.15 47.43 1.53
CA LYS A 19 9.47 48.73 1.39
C LYS A 19 8.27 48.92 2.32
N THR A 20 7.73 47.84 2.86
CA THR A 20 6.57 47.86 3.77
C THR A 20 6.94 47.58 5.23
N PHE A 21 8.21 47.24 5.53
CA PHE A 21 8.69 46.80 6.84
C PHE A 21 8.54 47.85 7.96
N GLY A 22 8.62 49.14 7.67
CA GLY A 22 8.38 50.22 8.65
C GLY A 22 6.93 50.72 8.71
N MET A 23 6.11 50.39 7.70
CA MET A 23 4.77 50.96 7.54
C MET A 23 3.69 50.08 8.19
N LYS A 24 3.94 48.76 8.30
CA LYS A 24 3.03 47.76 8.91
C LYS A 24 2.78 48.02 10.42
N ASN A 25 3.73 48.65 11.11
CA ASN A 25 3.61 48.95 12.55
C ASN A 25 2.89 50.28 12.86
N LYS A 26 2.56 51.08 11.83
CA LYS A 26 1.85 52.36 11.98
C LYS A 26 0.36 52.14 11.72
N LYS A 27 -0.46 52.12 12.79
CA LYS A 27 -1.93 51.93 12.74
C LYS A 27 -2.67 53.14 12.13
N GLY A 28 -2.31 53.56 10.92
CA GLY A 28 -2.97 54.62 10.17
C GLY A 28 -3.66 54.09 8.92
N GLY A 29 -4.91 54.49 8.67
CA GLY A 29 -5.66 54.07 7.49
C GLY A 29 -4.96 54.40 6.15
N ALA A 30 -4.17 55.48 6.11
CA ALA A 30 -3.34 55.86 4.97
C ALA A 30 -2.19 54.86 4.71
N ALA A 31 -1.52 54.39 5.77
CA ALA A 31 -0.47 53.37 5.67
C ALA A 31 -1.03 52.03 5.17
N LYS A 32 -2.22 51.63 5.64
CA LYS A 32 -2.90 50.41 5.17
C LYS A 32 -3.28 50.49 3.68
N LYS A 33 -3.78 51.65 3.22
CA LYS A 33 -4.08 51.89 1.80
C LYS A 33 -2.82 51.86 0.93
N GLN A 34 -1.72 52.44 1.40
CA GLN A 34 -0.45 52.43 0.68
C GLN A 34 0.16 51.02 0.59
N ILE A 35 0.05 50.20 1.64
CA ILE A 35 0.47 48.79 1.62
C ILE A 35 -0.39 48.00 0.64
N GLN A 36 -1.72 48.17 0.66
CA GLN A 36 -2.62 47.51 -0.29
C GLN A 36 -2.33 47.92 -1.74
N GLN A 37 -2.01 49.19 -1.99
CA GLN A 37 -1.64 49.68 -3.32
C GLN A 37 -0.30 49.07 -3.79
N LEU A 38 0.70 48.98 -2.91
CA LEU A 38 1.99 48.34 -3.22
C LEU A 38 1.86 46.82 -3.45
N GLN A 39 0.98 46.15 -2.71
CA GLN A 39 0.65 44.73 -2.91
C GLN A 39 -0.14 44.49 -4.19
N ALA A 40 -1.07 45.38 -4.55
CA ALA A 40 -1.79 45.31 -5.81
C ALA A 40 -0.87 45.55 -7.01
N GLN A 41 0.10 46.47 -6.88
CA GLN A 41 1.13 46.72 -7.89
C GLN A 41 2.10 45.54 -8.05
N SER A 42 2.43 44.81 -6.99
CA SER A 42 3.26 43.60 -7.12
C SER A 42 2.49 42.41 -7.68
N ALA A 43 1.19 42.29 -7.37
CA ALA A 43 0.33 41.26 -7.94
C ALA A 43 0.07 41.46 -9.44
N SER A 44 -0.02 42.71 -9.90
CA SER A 44 -0.24 43.02 -11.33
C SER A 44 1.02 42.83 -12.18
N ASN A 45 2.21 43.00 -11.60
CA ASN A 45 3.51 42.95 -12.28
C ASN A 45 4.11 41.53 -12.45
N LYS A 46 3.31 40.49 -12.19
CA LYS A 46 3.69 39.08 -12.45
C LYS A 46 3.69 38.80 -13.96
N THR A 47 4.62 37.96 -14.41
CA THR A 47 4.69 37.56 -15.81
C THR A 47 3.43 36.79 -16.22
N PRO A 48 3.07 36.74 -17.53
CA PRO A 48 1.91 35.96 -17.98
C PRO A 48 2.00 34.48 -17.60
N ASP A 49 3.22 33.93 -17.50
CA ASP A 49 3.48 32.54 -17.11
C ASP A 49 3.17 32.29 -15.62
N ASP A 50 3.62 33.18 -14.73
CA ASP A 50 3.30 33.11 -13.29
C ASP A 50 1.80 33.21 -13.01
N LYS A 51 1.07 33.98 -13.83
CA LYS A 51 -0.39 34.10 -13.73
C LYS A 51 -1.10 32.81 -14.17
N ARG A 52 -0.55 32.09 -15.17
CA ARG A 52 -1.07 30.79 -15.61
C ARG A 52 -0.81 29.71 -14.54
N LYS A 53 0.41 29.60 -14.01
CA LYS A 53 0.74 28.65 -12.93
C LYS A 53 -0.08 28.88 -11.66
N ALA A 54 -0.29 30.13 -11.25
CA ALA A 54 -1.15 30.45 -10.11
C ALA A 54 -2.63 30.13 -10.36
N ALA A 55 -3.14 30.34 -11.58
CA ALA A 55 -4.50 29.99 -11.95
C ALA A 55 -4.72 28.47 -12.00
N GLU A 56 -3.72 27.71 -12.47
CA GLU A 56 -3.74 26.25 -12.51
C GLU A 56 -3.72 25.62 -11.12
N LYS A 57 -2.84 26.11 -10.23
CA LYS A 57 -2.83 25.68 -8.82
C LYS A 57 -4.16 25.97 -8.12
N ALA A 58 -4.72 27.16 -8.34
CA ALA A 58 -6.03 27.52 -7.81
C ALA A 58 -7.16 26.64 -8.39
N ALA A 59 -7.09 26.27 -9.67
CA ALA A 59 -8.05 25.35 -10.29
C ALA A 59 -7.94 23.93 -9.71
N ARG A 60 -6.73 23.41 -9.50
CA ARG A 60 -6.48 22.08 -8.90
C ARG A 60 -6.93 22.01 -7.45
N GLU A 61 -6.70 23.07 -6.67
CA GLU A 61 -7.20 23.16 -5.28
C GLU A 61 -8.73 23.30 -5.24
N ALA A 62 -9.33 24.06 -6.17
CA ALA A 62 -10.78 24.16 -6.30
C ALA A 62 -11.42 22.83 -6.70
N GLU A 63 -10.79 22.06 -7.60
CA GLU A 63 -11.26 20.73 -8.01
C GLU A 63 -11.15 19.71 -6.87
N LYS A 64 -10.04 19.68 -6.13
CA LYS A 64 -9.90 18.81 -4.94
C LYS A 64 -10.96 19.13 -3.90
N LYS A 65 -11.22 20.43 -3.66
CA LYS A 65 -12.26 20.86 -2.73
C LYS A 65 -13.67 20.50 -3.23
N ALA A 66 -13.94 20.69 -4.52
CA ALA A 66 -15.21 20.29 -5.13
C ALA A 66 -15.42 18.76 -5.07
N ALA A 67 -14.36 17.96 -5.21
CA ALA A 67 -14.43 16.51 -5.09
C ALA A 67 -14.67 16.05 -3.64
N GLU A 68 -14.03 16.68 -2.66
CA GLU A 68 -14.29 16.46 -1.23
C GLU A 68 -15.72 16.86 -0.84
N ASP A 69 -16.19 18.01 -1.32
CA ASP A 69 -17.55 18.50 -1.09
C ASP A 69 -18.59 17.59 -1.76
N ALA A 70 -18.35 17.12 -3.00
CA ALA A 70 -19.22 16.17 -3.68
C ALA A 70 -19.31 14.82 -2.96
N LYS A 71 -18.19 14.31 -2.42
CA LYS A 71 -18.20 13.09 -1.59
C LYS A 71 -19.01 13.28 -0.30
N ARG A 72 -18.89 14.44 0.33
CA ARG A 72 -19.65 14.79 1.54
C ARG A 72 -21.14 14.97 1.25
N GLU A 73 -21.50 15.58 0.12
CA GLU A 73 -22.88 15.73 -0.32
C GLU A 73 -23.51 14.39 -0.70
N ALA A 74 -22.80 13.53 -1.42
CA ALA A 74 -23.24 12.17 -1.72
C ALA A 74 -23.50 11.37 -0.44
N ALA A 75 -22.58 11.41 0.54
CA ALA A 75 -22.76 10.75 1.83
C ALA A 75 -23.95 11.30 2.64
N ASN A 76 -24.34 12.56 2.43
CA ASN A 76 -25.54 13.13 3.05
C ASN A 76 -26.82 12.76 2.29
N LEU A 77 -26.77 12.64 0.96
CA LEU A 77 -27.93 12.28 0.13
C LEU A 77 -28.36 10.81 0.32
N PHE A 78 -27.41 9.91 0.54
CA PHE A 78 -27.71 8.48 0.76
C PHE A 78 -28.07 8.12 2.21
N LYS A 79 -28.25 9.08 3.12
CA LYS A 79 -28.74 8.80 4.48
C LYS A 79 -30.25 8.48 4.44
N PRO A 80 -30.67 7.24 4.78
CA PRO A 80 -32.08 6.86 4.71
C PRO A 80 -32.90 7.64 5.75
N VAL A 81 -33.94 8.34 5.27
CA VAL A 81 -34.90 9.09 6.09
C VAL A 81 -35.80 8.10 6.84
N GLN A 82 -35.36 7.65 8.02
CA GLN A 82 -36.16 6.79 8.89
C GLN A 82 -37.13 7.64 9.72
N VAL A 83 -38.42 7.57 9.38
CA VAL A 83 -39.47 8.26 10.14
C VAL A 83 -39.91 7.40 11.33
N GLN A 84 -39.56 7.83 12.55
CA GLN A 84 -39.99 7.19 13.78
C GLN A 84 -41.50 7.42 14.02
N ARG A 85 -42.32 6.38 13.85
CA ARG A 85 -43.75 6.40 14.19
C ARG A 85 -43.90 6.03 15.67
N VAL A 86 -44.64 6.84 16.43
CA VAL A 86 -44.98 6.55 17.82
C VAL A 86 -46.42 6.05 17.87
N PRO A 87 -46.71 4.90 18.51
CA PRO A 87 -48.07 4.43 18.73
C PRO A 87 -48.91 5.46 19.52
N PHE A 88 -50.21 5.53 19.23
CA PHE A 88 -51.12 6.48 19.87
C PHE A 88 -51.19 6.23 21.38
N GLY A 89 -50.99 7.27 22.20
CA GLY A 89 -51.03 7.18 23.67
C GLY A 89 -49.68 7.08 24.40
N VAL A 90 -48.55 7.05 23.69
CA VAL A 90 -47.21 7.14 24.29
C VAL A 90 -46.62 8.53 24.09
N ASP A 91 -46.19 9.17 25.18
CA ASP A 91 -45.58 10.48 25.12
C ASP A 91 -44.30 10.44 24.25
N PRO A 92 -44.19 11.24 23.18
CA PRO A 92 -43.06 11.15 22.25
C PRO A 92 -41.70 11.40 22.91
N LYS A 93 -41.67 12.14 24.04
CA LYS A 93 -40.47 12.43 24.81
C LYS A 93 -40.02 11.25 25.69
N THR A 94 -40.84 10.23 25.89
CA THR A 94 -40.42 8.98 26.56
C THR A 94 -39.80 7.99 25.58
N VAL A 95 -39.67 8.35 24.31
CA VAL A 95 -39.04 7.53 23.27
C VAL A 95 -37.72 8.18 22.85
N LEU A 96 -36.65 7.38 22.78
CA LEU A 96 -35.33 7.83 22.36
C LEU A 96 -35.34 8.25 20.88
N CYS A 97 -34.77 9.41 20.58
CA CYS A 97 -34.64 9.95 19.23
C CYS A 97 -33.68 9.11 18.39
N ILE A 98 -34.16 8.51 17.29
CA ILE A 98 -33.31 7.73 16.37
C ILE A 98 -32.20 8.60 15.76
N PHE A 99 -32.48 9.87 15.45
CA PHE A 99 -31.49 10.80 14.89
C PHE A 99 -30.42 11.19 15.91
N HIS A 100 -30.78 11.25 17.20
CA HIS A 100 -29.80 11.48 18.26
C HIS A 100 -28.94 10.23 18.50
N LYS A 101 -29.56 9.04 18.45
CA LYS A 101 -28.85 7.75 18.50
C LYS A 101 -27.85 7.59 17.34
N LYS A 102 -28.13 8.19 16.18
CA LYS A 102 -27.24 8.23 15.01
C LYS A 102 -26.29 9.43 14.95
N GLY A 103 -26.25 10.27 16.01
CA GLY A 103 -25.29 11.36 16.13
C GLY A 103 -25.58 12.62 15.31
N GLY A 104 -26.80 12.80 14.79
CA GLY A 104 -27.14 13.91 13.89
C GLY A 104 -28.57 14.42 14.07
N CYS A 105 -28.97 14.77 15.30
CA CYS A 105 -30.29 15.36 15.53
C CYS A 105 -30.24 16.90 15.49
N ASP A 106 -30.72 17.49 14.38
CA ASP A 106 -30.79 18.95 14.20
C ASP A 106 -31.76 19.66 15.15
N LYS A 107 -32.68 18.90 15.77
CA LYS A 107 -33.74 19.43 16.63
C LYS A 107 -33.27 19.68 18.07
N GLY A 108 -32.07 19.21 18.45
CA GLY A 108 -31.45 19.49 19.75
C GLY A 108 -32.41 19.32 20.93
N ARG A 109 -32.42 20.27 21.87
CA ARG A 109 -33.31 20.24 23.06
C ARG A 109 -34.80 20.42 22.75
N LYS A 110 -35.15 20.87 21.54
CA LYS A 110 -36.54 21.03 21.08
C LYS A 110 -37.03 19.78 20.33
N CYS A 111 -36.24 18.70 20.29
CA CYS A 111 -36.65 17.46 19.69
C CYS A 111 -37.90 16.90 20.39
N LYS A 112 -38.85 16.42 19.58
CA LYS A 112 -40.07 15.75 20.06
C LYS A 112 -39.76 14.45 20.80
N PHE A 113 -38.61 13.86 20.50
CA PHE A 113 -38.07 12.64 21.08
C PHE A 113 -36.95 12.96 22.08
N SER A 114 -36.74 12.10 23.08
CA SER A 114 -35.69 12.35 24.07
C SER A 114 -34.28 12.06 23.55
N HIS A 115 -33.32 12.82 24.06
CA HIS A 115 -31.89 12.66 23.81
C HIS A 115 -31.17 11.98 24.99
N ASP A 116 -31.91 11.49 25.99
CA ASP A 116 -31.33 10.71 27.09
C ASP A 116 -31.23 9.23 26.70
N MET A 117 -30.00 8.77 26.45
CA MET A 117 -29.71 7.37 26.12
C MET A 117 -30.17 6.37 27.20
N ASN A 118 -30.46 6.84 28.42
CA ASN A 118 -30.87 5.99 29.53
C ASN A 118 -32.36 5.61 29.49
N ILE A 119 -33.15 6.19 28.58
CA ILE A 119 -34.59 5.90 28.45
C ILE A 119 -34.85 4.52 27.84
N GLU A 120 -33.98 4.02 26.97
CA GLU A 120 -34.08 2.66 26.40
C GLU A 120 -33.98 1.56 27.47
N ARG A 121 -33.36 1.86 28.63
CA ARG A 121 -33.32 0.96 29.79
C ARG A 121 -34.57 1.02 30.67
N LYS A 122 -35.34 2.11 30.59
CA LYS A 122 -36.49 2.39 31.48
C LYS A 122 -37.84 2.02 30.87
N SER A 123 -37.92 1.74 29.56
CA SER A 123 -39.18 1.40 28.88
C SER A 123 -39.63 -0.06 29.04
N ALA A 124 -38.81 -0.93 29.63
CA ALA A 124 -39.25 -2.29 30.00
C ALA A 124 -40.08 -2.20 31.30
N LYS A 125 -41.41 -2.09 31.16
CA LYS A 125 -42.33 -2.23 32.30
C LYS A 125 -42.19 -3.66 32.81
N LYS A 126 -41.76 -3.79 34.07
CA LYS A 126 -41.77 -5.07 34.78
C LYS A 126 -43.22 -5.51 34.95
N ASP A 127 -43.55 -6.68 34.41
CA ASP A 127 -44.90 -7.23 34.46
C ASP A 127 -45.26 -7.55 35.92
N LEU A 128 -46.40 -7.03 36.38
CA LEU A 128 -46.81 -7.07 37.78
C LEU A 128 -47.28 -8.47 38.21
N TYR A 129 -47.58 -9.34 37.24
CA TYR A 129 -48.08 -10.69 37.46
C TYR A 129 -47.01 -11.78 37.27
N THR A 130 -45.77 -11.42 36.93
CA THR A 130 -44.64 -12.34 36.91
C THR A 130 -43.72 -12.04 38.09
N ASP A 131 -43.63 -12.95 39.04
CA ASP A 131 -42.78 -12.78 40.21
C ASP A 131 -41.31 -12.68 39.77
N SER A 132 -40.68 -11.55 40.10
CA SER A 132 -39.23 -11.30 39.93
C SER A 132 -38.32 -12.39 40.48
N ARG A 133 -38.83 -13.27 41.35
CA ARG A 133 -38.09 -14.41 41.91
C ARG A 133 -38.16 -15.66 41.00
N GLU A 134 -39.23 -15.87 40.24
CA GLU A 134 -39.28 -16.91 39.18
C GLU A 134 -38.54 -16.43 37.91
N GLU A 135 -38.44 -15.12 37.73
CA GLU A 135 -37.63 -14.49 36.69
C GLU A 135 -36.20 -14.18 37.17
N ASN A 136 -35.71 -14.87 38.20
CA ASN A 136 -34.33 -14.73 38.60
C ASN A 136 -33.44 -15.33 37.49
N PRO A 137 -32.51 -14.57 36.90
CA PRO A 137 -31.63 -15.09 35.84
C PRO A 137 -30.80 -16.30 36.30
N GLU A 138 -30.71 -16.58 37.60
CA GLU A 138 -30.06 -17.76 38.15
C GLU A 138 -30.89 -19.05 38.03
N GLU A 139 -32.22 -19.02 38.12
CA GLU A 139 -33.03 -20.24 37.96
C GLU A 139 -33.22 -20.60 36.49
N LYS A 140 -33.41 -19.62 35.59
CA LYS A 140 -33.36 -19.87 34.14
C LYS A 140 -31.99 -20.40 33.71
N LYS A 141 -30.87 -19.91 34.26
CA LYS A 141 -29.52 -20.46 34.00
C LYS A 141 -29.29 -21.86 34.59
N LYS A 142 -29.97 -22.22 35.69
CA LYS A 142 -29.89 -23.56 36.29
C LYS A 142 -30.76 -24.58 35.56
N ALA A 143 -31.91 -24.15 35.02
CA ALA A 143 -32.78 -24.97 34.17
C ALA A 143 -32.30 -25.08 32.71
N ASP A 144 -31.39 -24.19 32.28
CA ASP A 144 -30.69 -24.25 30.99
C ASP A 144 -29.53 -25.27 31.06
N THR A 145 -29.87 -26.50 31.43
CA THR A 145 -28.97 -27.65 31.45
C THR A 145 -28.62 -28.05 30.00
N MET A 146 -27.42 -28.60 29.77
CA MET A 146 -26.88 -28.97 28.44
C MET A 146 -27.86 -29.74 27.54
N ASP A 147 -28.80 -30.49 28.14
CA ASP A 147 -29.82 -31.28 27.44
C ASP A 147 -30.86 -30.45 26.67
N ASN A 148 -31.07 -29.17 27.02
CA ASN A 148 -32.01 -28.26 26.36
C ASN A 148 -31.32 -27.31 25.35
N TRP A 149 -30.04 -27.55 25.03
CA TRP A 149 -29.30 -26.71 24.09
C TRP A 149 -29.36 -27.30 22.69
N ASP A 150 -30.05 -26.60 21.79
CA ASP A 150 -29.94 -26.86 20.36
C ASP A 150 -28.50 -26.69 19.89
N GLU A 151 -28.10 -27.41 18.84
CA GLU A 151 -26.72 -27.45 18.37
C GLU A 151 -26.18 -26.06 17.97
N GLU A 152 -27.04 -25.15 17.51
CA GLU A 152 -26.67 -23.75 17.24
C GLU A 152 -26.37 -22.97 18.53
N LYS A 153 -27.16 -23.18 19.59
CA LYS A 153 -26.92 -22.55 20.90
C LYS A 153 -25.63 -23.08 21.50
N LEU A 154 -25.39 -24.38 21.39
CA LEU A 154 -24.15 -25.04 21.80
C LEU A 154 -22.93 -24.47 21.06
N ARG A 155 -23.01 -24.33 19.73
CA ARG A 155 -21.97 -23.70 18.90
C ARG A 155 -21.73 -22.23 19.29
N SER A 156 -22.78 -21.47 19.60
CA SER A 156 -22.63 -20.06 20.00
C SER A 156 -22.00 -19.89 21.39
N VAL A 157 -22.31 -20.78 22.34
CA VAL A 157 -21.67 -20.79 23.65
C VAL A 157 -20.20 -21.22 23.53
N VAL A 158 -19.89 -22.22 22.69
CA VAL A 158 -18.51 -22.61 22.40
C VAL A 158 -17.75 -21.46 21.72
N LEU A 159 -18.34 -20.79 20.74
CA LEU A 159 -17.71 -19.65 20.04
C LEU A 159 -17.54 -18.41 20.93
N SER A 160 -18.43 -18.20 21.90
CA SER A 160 -18.32 -17.08 22.85
C SER A 160 -17.37 -17.37 24.02
N LYS A 161 -17.19 -18.63 24.41
CA LYS A 161 -16.19 -19.07 25.40
C LYS A 161 -14.79 -19.15 24.81
N HIS A 162 -14.67 -19.64 23.58
CA HIS A 162 -13.45 -19.64 22.81
C HIS A 162 -13.44 -18.41 21.92
N GLY A 163 -13.09 -17.25 22.49
CA GLY A 163 -13.01 -15.98 21.76
C GLY A 163 -12.29 -16.10 20.41
N ASN A 164 -12.69 -15.26 19.44
CA ASN A 164 -12.35 -15.28 18.02
C ASN A 164 -11.21 -16.27 17.68
N PRO A 165 -11.49 -17.41 17.01
CA PRO A 165 -10.49 -18.42 16.75
C PRO A 165 -9.28 -17.74 16.11
N ARG A 166 -8.13 -17.84 16.78
CA ARG A 166 -6.89 -17.27 16.27
C ARG A 166 -6.70 -17.83 14.86
N THR A 167 -6.31 -16.98 13.91
CA THR A 167 -6.03 -17.36 12.53
C THR A 167 -4.75 -18.21 12.49
N THR A 168 -4.83 -19.42 13.03
CA THR A 168 -3.80 -20.44 12.93
C THR A 168 -3.82 -20.93 11.50
N THR A 169 -2.70 -20.78 10.82
CA THR A 169 -2.48 -21.32 9.49
C THR A 169 -2.21 -22.83 9.58
N ASP A 170 -2.73 -23.62 8.64
CA ASP A 170 -2.44 -25.07 8.52
C ASP A 170 -1.00 -25.36 8.09
N LYS A 171 -0.22 -24.32 7.79
CA LYS A 171 1.19 -24.41 7.46
C LYS A 171 1.99 -24.75 8.72
N VAL A 172 2.87 -25.74 8.61
CA VAL A 172 3.76 -26.17 9.69
C VAL A 172 4.82 -25.08 9.94
N CYS A 173 5.13 -24.81 11.20
CA CYS A 173 6.13 -23.80 11.55
C CYS A 173 7.54 -24.23 11.10
N LYS A 174 8.27 -23.33 10.42
CA LYS A 174 9.64 -23.59 9.95
C LYS A 174 10.58 -23.96 11.10
N TYR A 175 10.51 -23.24 12.22
CA TYR A 175 11.34 -23.48 13.40
C TYR A 175 11.00 -24.81 14.09
N PHE A 176 9.76 -25.27 13.95
CA PHE A 176 9.37 -26.60 14.45
C PHE A 176 9.98 -27.69 13.58
N ILE A 177 9.94 -27.58 12.25
CA ILE A 177 10.61 -28.52 11.35
C ILE A 177 12.11 -28.58 11.68
N GLU A 178 12.76 -27.43 11.84
CA GLU A 178 14.18 -27.36 12.19
C GLU A 178 14.48 -27.97 13.56
N ALA A 179 13.65 -27.73 14.58
CA ALA A 179 13.84 -28.29 15.91
C ALA A 179 13.67 -29.80 15.94
N VAL A 180 12.70 -30.33 15.19
CA VAL A 180 12.44 -31.76 15.10
C VAL A 180 13.54 -32.44 14.26
N GLU A 181 13.98 -31.82 13.16
CA GLU A 181 15.12 -32.31 12.37
C GLU A 181 16.43 -32.34 13.17
N ASN A 182 16.64 -31.35 14.04
CA ASN A 182 17.81 -31.29 14.91
C ASN A 182 17.66 -32.10 16.20
N GLN A 183 16.55 -32.84 16.38
CA GLN A 183 16.22 -33.59 17.60
C GLN A 183 16.23 -32.74 18.88
N LYS A 184 16.06 -31.41 18.75
CA LYS A 184 16.02 -30.45 19.87
C LYS A 184 14.58 -30.14 20.31
N TYR A 185 13.58 -30.73 19.64
CA TYR A 185 12.20 -30.68 20.06
C TYR A 185 12.01 -31.60 21.27
N GLY A 186 11.85 -31.00 22.45
CA GLY A 186 11.70 -31.71 23.72
C GLY A 186 10.82 -30.92 24.69
N TRP A 187 10.71 -31.41 25.93
CA TRP A 187 9.81 -30.89 26.96
C TRP A 187 9.91 -29.38 27.22
N PHE A 188 11.08 -28.78 27.00
CA PHE A 188 11.32 -27.34 27.19
C PHE A 188 11.44 -26.55 25.87
N TRP A 189 11.15 -27.15 24.72
CA TRP A 189 11.26 -26.43 23.45
C TRP A 189 10.09 -25.48 23.26
N THR A 190 10.39 -24.19 23.16
CA THR A 190 9.43 -23.14 22.82
C THR A 190 9.76 -22.57 21.45
N CYS A 191 8.73 -22.38 20.62
CA CYS A 191 8.92 -21.83 19.28
C CYS A 191 9.45 -20.37 19.36
N PRO A 192 10.53 -20.02 18.66
CA PRO A 192 11.01 -18.63 18.62
C PRO A 192 10.00 -17.65 18.03
N ASN A 193 9.09 -18.13 17.18
CA ASN A 193 8.04 -17.34 16.54
C ASN A 193 6.77 -17.21 17.41
N GLY A 194 6.97 -17.01 18.72
CA GLY A 194 5.90 -16.71 19.67
C GLY A 194 5.46 -17.86 20.59
N GLY A 195 6.24 -18.93 20.74
CA GLY A 195 5.96 -20.04 21.66
C GLY A 195 4.59 -20.67 21.37
N ASP A 196 3.71 -20.70 22.36
CA ASP A 196 2.33 -21.18 22.24
C ASP A 196 1.44 -20.23 21.42
N LYS A 197 1.91 -19.02 21.14
CA LYS A 197 1.24 -18.03 20.31
C LYS A 197 1.68 -18.07 18.84
N CYS A 198 2.46 -19.05 18.41
CA CYS A 198 2.78 -19.15 16.98
C CYS A 198 1.51 -19.28 16.12
N MET A 199 1.48 -18.59 14.98
CA MET A 199 0.38 -18.67 14.01
C MET A 199 0.47 -19.93 13.13
N TYR A 200 1.56 -20.68 13.23
CA TYR A 200 1.86 -21.86 12.43
C TYR A 200 1.76 -23.14 13.27
N LYS A 201 1.41 -24.26 12.65
CA LYS A 201 1.18 -25.52 13.35
C LYS A 201 2.49 -26.14 13.85
N HIS A 202 2.53 -26.56 15.12
CA HIS A 202 3.65 -27.29 15.75
C HIS A 202 3.39 -28.81 15.78
N SER A 203 2.91 -29.36 14.68
CA SER A 203 2.72 -30.80 14.51
C SER A 203 3.07 -31.16 13.08
N LEU A 204 3.78 -32.28 12.89
CA LEU A 204 4.03 -32.78 11.54
C LEU A 204 2.70 -33.30 10.94
N PRO A 205 2.48 -33.12 9.62
CA PRO A 205 1.30 -33.66 8.96
C PRO A 205 1.24 -35.19 9.13
N PRO A 206 0.03 -35.77 9.24
CA PRO A 206 -0.11 -37.22 9.37
C PRO A 206 0.50 -37.92 8.15
N GLY A 207 1.48 -38.77 8.37
CA GLY A 207 2.23 -39.48 7.32
C GLY A 207 3.64 -38.96 7.03
N PHE A 208 4.08 -37.84 7.63
CA PHE A 208 5.47 -37.40 7.49
C PHE A 208 6.40 -38.22 8.39
N VAL A 209 7.26 -39.04 7.78
CA VAL A 209 8.29 -39.80 8.46
C VAL A 209 9.57 -38.97 8.52
N LEU A 210 10.05 -38.69 9.73
CA LEU A 210 11.33 -38.03 9.94
C LEU A 210 12.47 -38.93 9.45
N LYS A 211 13.21 -38.45 8.43
CA LYS A 211 14.43 -39.11 7.97
C LYS A 211 15.43 -39.16 9.13
N THR A 212 16.03 -40.32 9.38
CA THR A 212 17.06 -40.43 10.42
C THR A 212 18.27 -39.58 10.05
N LYS A 213 19.07 -39.18 11.05
CA LYS A 213 20.30 -38.41 10.84
C LYS A 213 21.24 -39.10 9.85
N GLU A 214 21.26 -40.43 9.86
CA GLU A 214 22.05 -41.26 8.96
C GLU A 214 21.49 -41.26 7.53
N GLN A 215 20.18 -41.31 7.35
CA GLN A 215 19.54 -41.22 6.04
C GLN A 215 19.72 -39.84 5.40
N LYS A 216 19.63 -38.76 6.19
CA LYS A 216 19.89 -37.39 5.71
C LYS A 216 21.37 -37.18 5.37
N ALA A 217 22.28 -37.75 6.16
CA ALA A 217 23.71 -37.72 5.86
C ALA A 217 24.03 -38.53 4.59
N ALA A 218 23.39 -39.68 4.40
CA ALA A 218 23.54 -40.49 3.20
C ALA A 218 22.98 -39.80 1.95
N GLU A 219 21.81 -39.15 2.04
CA GLU A 219 21.21 -38.39 0.93
C GLU A 219 22.03 -37.15 0.60
N LYS A 220 22.53 -36.41 1.60
CA LYS A 220 23.45 -35.29 1.37
C LYS A 220 24.75 -35.76 0.73
N ALA A 221 25.34 -36.85 1.22
CA ALA A 221 26.53 -37.44 0.61
C ALA A 221 26.26 -37.95 -0.81
N LEU A 222 25.03 -38.38 -1.12
CA LEU A 222 24.63 -38.79 -2.47
C LEU A 222 24.41 -37.57 -3.39
N MET A 223 23.87 -36.46 -2.87
CA MET A 223 23.78 -35.19 -3.61
C MET A 223 25.15 -34.55 -3.86
N ASP A 224 26.05 -34.60 -2.88
CA ASP A 224 27.43 -34.10 -3.03
C ASP A 224 28.22 -34.95 -4.03
N LYS A 225 27.85 -36.23 -4.19
CA LYS A 225 28.37 -37.15 -5.23
C LYS A 225 27.53 -37.14 -6.51
N SER A 226 26.46 -36.35 -6.58
CA SER A 226 25.63 -36.29 -7.77
C SER A 226 26.34 -35.49 -8.86
N PRO A 227 26.20 -35.89 -10.13
CA PRO A 227 26.99 -35.38 -11.25
C PRO A 227 26.81 -33.88 -11.49
N LEU A 228 25.84 -33.21 -10.87
CA LEU A 228 25.66 -31.76 -10.96
C LEU A 228 26.66 -30.97 -10.09
N ASN A 229 27.06 -31.51 -8.94
CA ASN A 229 28.10 -30.90 -8.09
C ASN A 229 29.51 -31.35 -8.50
N THR A 230 29.62 -32.49 -9.19
CA THR A 230 30.90 -33.02 -9.70
C THR A 230 31.12 -32.80 -11.19
N LEU A 231 30.16 -32.22 -11.93
CA LEU A 231 30.45 -31.65 -13.26
C LEU A 231 31.32 -30.44 -13.02
N THR A 232 32.62 -30.67 -12.99
CA THR A 232 33.58 -29.60 -12.88
C THR A 232 33.60 -28.83 -14.20
N LEU A 233 34.12 -27.60 -14.16
CA LEU A 233 34.18 -26.74 -15.34
C LEU A 233 34.90 -27.43 -16.52
N GLU A 234 35.81 -28.35 -16.21
CA GLU A 234 36.55 -29.21 -17.13
C GLU A 234 35.66 -30.20 -17.89
N ASP A 235 34.71 -30.87 -17.23
CA ASP A 235 33.80 -31.83 -17.89
C ASP A 235 32.79 -31.10 -18.81
N TRP A 236 32.36 -29.89 -18.40
CA TRP A 236 31.60 -29.01 -19.27
C TRP A 236 32.41 -28.55 -20.48
N LEU A 237 33.66 -28.11 -20.29
CA LEU A 237 34.58 -27.70 -21.37
C LEU A 237 34.88 -28.86 -22.34
N GLU A 238 35.05 -30.08 -21.84
CA GLU A 238 35.25 -31.27 -22.68
C GLU A 238 34.00 -31.55 -23.52
N SER A 239 32.80 -31.44 -22.94
CA SER A 239 31.54 -31.58 -23.67
C SER A 239 31.38 -30.51 -24.77
N GLU A 240 31.75 -29.25 -24.52
CA GLU A 240 31.68 -28.18 -25.51
C GLU A 240 32.73 -28.34 -26.60
N ARG A 241 33.96 -28.75 -26.25
CA ARG A 241 35.01 -29.05 -27.20
C ARG A 241 34.61 -30.18 -28.16
N HIS A 242 33.94 -31.21 -27.65
CA HIS A 242 33.40 -32.29 -28.48
C HIS A 242 32.22 -31.85 -29.36
N LYS A 243 31.45 -30.83 -28.96
CA LYS A 243 30.41 -30.22 -29.81
C LYS A 243 30.98 -29.30 -30.88
N LEU A 244 32.15 -28.70 -30.64
CA LEU A 244 32.87 -27.86 -31.61
C LEU A 244 33.57 -28.71 -32.69
N THR A 245 32.79 -29.41 -33.52
CA THR A 245 33.28 -30.11 -34.71
C THR A 245 32.97 -29.28 -35.95
N GLY A 246 33.99 -28.69 -36.60
CA GLY A 246 33.82 -27.90 -37.82
C GLY A 246 35.07 -27.09 -38.22
N THR A 247 34.96 -26.25 -39.27
CA THR A 247 36.01 -25.30 -39.68
C THR A 247 36.08 -24.14 -38.67
N LEU A 248 37.04 -24.21 -37.73
CA LEU A 248 37.26 -23.18 -36.73
C LEU A 248 38.05 -21.99 -37.31
N THR A 249 37.70 -20.77 -36.89
CA THR A 249 38.47 -19.57 -37.19
C THR A 249 39.76 -19.55 -36.36
N PRO A 250 40.95 -19.42 -36.98
CA PRO A 250 42.20 -19.32 -36.24
C PRO A 250 42.26 -18.02 -35.44
N VAL A 251 42.79 -18.09 -34.22
CA VAL A 251 42.92 -16.92 -33.33
C VAL A 251 44.13 -16.10 -33.79
N THR A 252 43.88 -15.16 -34.68
CA THR A 252 44.81 -14.11 -35.12
C THR A 252 44.54 -12.81 -34.34
N PRO A 253 45.49 -11.87 -34.25
CA PRO A 253 45.26 -10.60 -33.55
C PRO A 253 44.04 -9.82 -34.10
N GLU A 254 43.78 -9.92 -35.41
CA GLU A 254 42.65 -9.26 -36.07
C GLU A 254 41.30 -9.89 -35.70
N THR A 255 41.22 -11.23 -35.70
CA THR A 255 39.99 -11.96 -35.31
C THR A 255 39.72 -11.81 -33.82
N PHE A 256 40.76 -11.78 -32.98
CA PHE A 256 40.63 -11.51 -31.54
C PHE A 256 40.14 -10.09 -31.26
N ALA A 257 40.63 -9.08 -32.00
CA ALA A 257 40.15 -7.71 -31.85
C ALA A 257 38.67 -7.56 -32.24
N ALA A 258 38.22 -8.23 -33.30
CA ALA A 258 36.81 -8.28 -33.69
C ALA A 258 35.95 -8.97 -32.62
N TRP A 259 36.39 -10.14 -32.14
CA TRP A 259 35.72 -10.87 -31.05
C TRP A 259 35.65 -10.07 -29.74
N LYS A 260 36.72 -9.35 -29.38
CA LYS A 260 36.76 -8.54 -28.16
C LYS A 260 35.78 -7.37 -28.22
N LYS A 261 35.63 -6.72 -29.39
CA LYS A 261 34.62 -5.67 -29.61
C LYS A 261 33.20 -6.24 -29.46
N ASP A 262 32.93 -7.39 -30.07
CA ASP A 262 31.63 -8.07 -29.98
C ASP A 262 31.30 -8.56 -28.57
N ARG A 263 32.29 -9.05 -27.81
CA ARG A 263 32.11 -9.42 -26.41
C ARG A 263 31.84 -8.22 -25.51
N LEU A 264 32.49 -7.10 -25.75
CA LEU A 264 32.27 -5.87 -24.98
C LEU A 264 30.89 -5.27 -25.28
N SER A 265 30.45 -5.24 -26.54
CA SER A 265 29.11 -4.80 -26.90
C SER A 265 28.03 -5.71 -26.32
N LYS A 266 28.20 -7.04 -26.40
CA LYS A 266 27.27 -8.01 -25.80
C LYS A 266 27.20 -7.89 -24.28
N LYS A 267 28.34 -7.72 -23.61
CA LYS A 267 28.38 -7.53 -22.15
C LYS A 267 27.72 -6.21 -21.74
N ALA A 268 27.92 -5.13 -22.50
CA ALA A 268 27.25 -3.85 -22.25
C ALA A 268 25.73 -3.98 -22.40
N ALA A 269 25.26 -4.62 -23.48
CA ALA A 269 23.84 -4.87 -23.70
C ALA A 269 23.20 -5.77 -22.63
N GLU A 270 23.90 -6.80 -22.16
CA GLU A 270 23.42 -7.67 -21.08
C GLU A 270 23.39 -6.95 -19.74
N GLN A 271 24.38 -6.10 -19.45
CA GLN A 271 24.36 -5.25 -18.24
C GLN A 271 23.26 -4.20 -18.29
N GLU A 272 22.96 -3.64 -19.46
CA GLU A 272 21.85 -2.70 -19.63
C GLU A 272 20.50 -3.41 -19.51
N ALA A 273 20.34 -4.61 -20.09
CA ALA A 273 19.14 -5.43 -19.91
C ALA A 273 18.97 -5.90 -18.46
N GLN A 274 20.07 -6.22 -17.77
CA GLN A 274 20.03 -6.60 -16.36
C GLN A 274 19.67 -5.39 -15.48
N LYS A 275 20.24 -4.21 -15.75
CA LYS A 275 19.84 -2.96 -15.10
C LYS A 275 18.36 -2.63 -15.35
N ALA A 276 17.84 -2.86 -16.56
CA ALA A 276 16.42 -2.66 -16.85
C ALA A 276 15.51 -3.66 -16.10
N LYS A 277 15.96 -4.90 -15.88
CA LYS A 277 15.23 -5.88 -15.05
C LYS A 277 15.34 -5.59 -13.55
N ASP A 278 16.52 -5.15 -13.11
CA ASP A 278 16.78 -4.81 -11.72
C ASP A 278 16.12 -3.48 -11.36
N ALA A 279 15.90 -2.56 -12.31
CA ALA A 279 15.04 -1.36 -12.20
C ALA A 279 13.55 -1.67 -11.96
N THR A 280 13.23 -2.88 -11.49
CA THR A 280 12.02 -3.13 -10.72
C THR A 280 12.15 -2.44 -9.35
N GLY A 281 11.02 -2.05 -8.73
CA GLY A 281 10.97 -1.07 -7.62
C GLY A 281 11.82 -1.35 -6.36
N ARG A 282 12.55 -2.47 -6.29
CA ARG A 282 13.57 -2.76 -5.28
C ARG A 282 14.93 -2.11 -5.57
N ALA A 283 15.43 -2.12 -6.82
CA ALA A 283 16.69 -1.43 -7.10
C ALA A 283 16.52 0.09 -7.09
N MET A 284 15.38 0.62 -7.56
CA MET A 284 15.06 2.05 -7.39
C MET A 284 15.01 2.49 -5.92
N PHE A 285 14.67 1.57 -5.00
CA PHE A 285 14.64 1.84 -3.56
C PHE A 285 16.01 1.68 -2.88
N GLU A 286 16.85 0.75 -3.35
CA GLU A 286 18.22 0.53 -2.85
C GLU A 286 19.25 1.51 -3.41
N ASP A 287 19.09 1.97 -4.66
CA ASP A 287 19.99 2.93 -5.31
C ASP A 287 19.88 4.34 -4.70
N GLY A 288 18.98 4.56 -3.74
CA GLY A 288 18.97 5.77 -2.91
C GLY A 288 18.56 7.05 -3.65
N ASP A 289 18.17 6.93 -4.92
CA ASP A 289 17.65 8.02 -5.76
C ASP A 289 16.34 8.63 -5.21
N TRP A 290 15.67 7.91 -4.30
CA TRP A 290 14.53 8.42 -3.53
C TRP A 290 14.91 9.27 -2.30
N LYS A 291 16.20 9.45 -2.01
CA LYS A 291 16.67 9.87 -0.68
C LYS A 291 17.55 11.11 -0.63
N GLU A 292 17.75 11.82 -1.73
CA GLU A 292 18.55 13.06 -1.72
C GLU A 292 17.92 14.17 -2.55
N GLU A 293 16.85 14.76 -2.01
CA GLU A 293 16.56 16.19 -2.20
C GLU A 293 15.79 16.70 -0.97
N ASP A 294 16.49 16.77 0.17
CA ASP A 294 16.06 17.51 1.38
C ASP A 294 16.82 18.85 1.43
N SER A 295 16.78 19.58 0.31
CA SER A 295 17.42 20.89 0.13
C SER A 295 16.50 21.85 -0.60
N GLU A 296 15.66 22.52 0.18
CA GLU A 296 15.15 23.89 -0.03
C GLU A 296 14.47 24.21 -1.39
N ASP A 297 13.14 24.09 -1.40
CA ASP A 297 12.15 25.06 -1.92
C ASP A 297 12.36 25.57 -3.37
N ASP A 298 11.53 25.03 -4.30
CA ASP A 298 11.18 25.51 -5.67
C ASP A 298 11.50 24.62 -6.91
N GLU A 299 11.71 23.29 -6.80
CA GLU A 299 11.91 22.39 -7.98
C GLU A 299 10.99 21.14 -8.05
N ASP A 300 9.96 21.03 -7.21
CA ASP A 300 9.05 19.87 -7.14
C ASP A 300 8.13 19.66 -8.37
N ASP A 301 7.91 20.67 -9.21
CA ASP A 301 7.00 20.58 -10.36
C ASP A 301 7.66 19.91 -11.58
N ASP A 302 8.98 20.09 -11.76
CA ASP A 302 9.72 19.50 -12.89
C ASP A 302 9.99 18.01 -12.69
N LEU A 303 10.25 17.57 -11.45
CA LEU A 303 10.43 16.15 -11.15
C LEU A 303 9.11 15.36 -11.28
N LEU A 304 7.98 15.98 -10.88
CA LEU A 304 6.66 15.38 -11.04
C LEU A 304 6.22 15.34 -12.52
N ALA A 305 6.56 16.35 -13.31
CA ALA A 305 6.33 16.37 -14.75
C ALA A 305 7.20 15.31 -15.46
N GLN A 306 8.47 15.16 -15.07
CA GLN A 306 9.37 14.15 -15.62
C GLN A 306 8.88 12.73 -15.30
N TYR A 307 8.40 12.49 -14.08
CA TYR A 307 7.82 11.20 -13.69
C TYR A 307 6.52 10.89 -14.46
N GLN A 308 5.64 11.89 -14.64
CA GLN A 308 4.43 11.74 -15.45
C GLN A 308 4.74 11.46 -16.92
N GLN A 309 5.76 12.10 -17.47
CA GLN A 309 6.20 11.88 -18.85
C GLN A 309 6.78 10.47 -19.03
N GLN A 310 7.60 9.99 -18.08
CA GLN A 310 8.15 8.64 -18.12
C GLN A 310 7.06 7.56 -17.98
N MET A 311 6.02 7.82 -17.18
CA MET A 311 4.83 6.96 -17.08
C MET A 311 3.99 6.97 -18.36
N GLN A 312 3.91 8.09 -19.08
CA GLN A 312 3.23 8.16 -20.38
C GLN A 312 4.02 7.44 -21.47
N GLU A 313 5.34 7.65 -21.53
CA GLU A 313 6.21 6.96 -22.50
C GLU A 313 6.18 5.44 -22.31
N THR A 314 6.17 4.94 -21.07
CA THR A 314 6.04 3.50 -20.80
C THR A 314 4.67 2.95 -21.19
N GLN A 315 3.58 3.70 -20.97
CA GLN A 315 2.24 3.31 -21.43
C GLN A 315 2.15 3.30 -22.96
N ASP A 316 2.70 4.31 -23.63
CA ASP A 316 2.73 4.39 -25.08
C ASP A 316 3.55 3.24 -25.70
N GLU A 317 4.67 2.84 -25.07
CA GLU A 317 5.44 1.66 -25.48
C GLU A 317 4.69 0.34 -25.28
N GLU A 318 3.92 0.21 -24.19
CA GLU A 318 3.07 -0.96 -23.93
C GLU A 318 1.92 -1.04 -24.94
N ASP A 319 1.27 0.09 -25.22
CA ASP A 319 0.21 0.22 -26.22
C ASP A 319 0.73 -0.08 -27.64
N GLU A 320 1.93 0.39 -27.99
CA GLU A 320 2.56 0.10 -29.28
C GLU A 320 2.94 -1.38 -29.41
N LYS A 321 3.46 -2.01 -28.34
CA LYS A 321 3.71 -3.46 -28.31
C LYS A 321 2.40 -4.26 -28.43
N GLU A 322 1.33 -3.78 -27.81
CA GLU A 322 0.01 -4.41 -27.91
C GLU A 322 -0.59 -4.25 -29.32
N ARG A 323 -0.42 -3.09 -29.96
CA ARG A 323 -0.77 -2.86 -31.37
C ARG A 323 0.01 -3.76 -32.31
N GLN A 324 1.33 -3.85 -32.17
CA GLN A 324 2.17 -4.74 -32.98
C GLN A 324 1.81 -6.21 -32.77
N ARG A 325 1.46 -6.60 -31.53
CA ARG A 325 0.94 -7.95 -31.24
C ARG A 325 -0.40 -8.19 -31.92
N PHE A 326 -1.30 -7.21 -31.91
CA PHE A 326 -2.61 -7.30 -32.55
C PHE A 326 -2.48 -7.35 -34.09
N GLU A 327 -1.60 -6.55 -34.67
CA GLU A 327 -1.28 -6.59 -36.10
C GLU A 327 -0.65 -7.92 -36.50
N GLY A 328 0.28 -8.46 -35.72
CA GLY A 328 0.87 -9.78 -35.95
C GLY A 328 -0.14 -10.92 -35.89
N LEU A 329 -1.14 -10.83 -35.00
CA LEU A 329 -2.25 -11.77 -34.94
C LEU A 329 -3.21 -11.62 -36.13
N ASN A 330 -3.46 -10.39 -36.58
CA ASN A 330 -4.32 -10.11 -37.72
C ASN A 330 -3.70 -10.61 -39.03
N ILE A 331 -2.39 -10.37 -39.23
CA ILE A 331 -1.62 -10.89 -40.38
C ILE A 331 -1.58 -12.43 -40.35
N SER A 332 -1.40 -13.04 -39.17
CA SER A 332 -1.43 -14.50 -39.04
C SER A 332 -2.80 -15.10 -39.38
N SER A 333 -3.90 -14.37 -39.09
CA SER A 333 -5.26 -14.78 -39.43
C SER A 333 -5.59 -14.66 -40.92
N GLU A 334 -5.05 -13.64 -41.61
CA GLU A 334 -5.21 -13.49 -43.07
C GLU A 334 -4.42 -14.55 -43.85
N VAL A 335 -3.21 -14.90 -43.39
CA VAL A 335 -2.38 -15.95 -44.01
C VAL A 335 -3.01 -17.35 -43.84
N THR A 336 -3.69 -17.62 -42.72
CA THR A 336 -4.43 -18.88 -42.54
C THR A 336 -5.71 -18.94 -43.37
N ALA A 337 -6.36 -17.81 -43.63
CA ALA A 337 -7.53 -17.75 -44.51
C ALA A 337 -7.18 -17.94 -46.01
N GLN A 338 -6.03 -17.44 -46.46
CA GLN A 338 -5.55 -17.64 -47.84
C GLN A 338 -5.01 -19.05 -48.12
N ALA A 339 -4.57 -19.80 -47.10
CA ALA A 339 -4.11 -21.18 -47.26
C ALA A 339 -5.24 -22.23 -47.25
N ALA A 340 -6.48 -21.81 -46.95
CA ALA A 340 -7.64 -22.69 -46.80
C ALA A 340 -8.72 -22.51 -47.89
N GLY A 341 -8.48 -21.64 -48.88
CA GLY A 341 -9.28 -21.51 -50.11
C GLY A 341 -8.48 -21.95 -51.31
#